data_AF-A0A925VHZ4-F1
#
_entry.id   AF-A0A925VHZ4-F1
#
_cell.length_a   1.000
_cell.length_b   1.000
_cell.length_c   1.000
_cell.angle_alpha   90.00
_cell.angle_beta   90.00
_cell.angle_gamma   90.00
#
_symmetry.space_group_name_H-M   'P 1'
#
loop_
_entity.id
_entity.type
_entity.pdbx_description
1 polymer ?
#
loop_
_entity_poly.entity_id
_entity_poly.type
_entity_poly.pdbx_seq_one_letter_code
_entity_poly.pdbx_strand_id
1 'polypeptide(L)' 'MQHILLVDDEKTIAEIVKGRLEREGFVVRAVTSGEEALAELAQARFDA' A
#
# COMPACT_ATOMS: atom_id res chain seq x y z
N MET A 1 -11.88 -5.61 -7.57
CA MET A 1 -10.55 -5.85 -6.99
C MET A 1 -10.42 -4.90 -5.82
N GLN A 2 -9.99 -5.37 -4.65
CA GLN A 2 -9.83 -4.51 -3.47
C GLN A 2 -8.48 -3.79 -3.52
N HIS A 3 -8.47 -2.49 -3.24
CA HIS A 3 -7.29 -1.63 -3.27
C HIS A 3 -6.81 -1.37 -1.85
N ILE A 4 -5.54 -1.68 -1.56
CA ILE A 4 -4.95 -1.55 -0.23
C ILE A 4 -3.82 -0.52 -0.27
N LEU A 5 -3.80 0.41 0.69
CA LEU A 5 -2.68 1.30 0.94
C LEU A 5 -1.84 0.75 2.09
N LEU A 6 -0.68 0.19 1.76
CA LEU A 6 0.29 -0.30 2.72
C LEU A 6 1.25 0.83 3.12
N VAL A 7 1.30 1.16 4.40
CA VAL A 7 2.21 2.17 4.96
C VAL A 7 3.18 1.48 5.92
N ASP A 8 4.46 1.44 5.57
CA ASP A 8 5.50 0.81 6.38
C ASP A 8 6.84 1.53 6.13
N ASP A 9 7.48 2.02 7.20
CA ASP A 9 8.73 2.79 7.12
C ASP A 9 9.93 1.94 6.68
N GLU A 10 9.85 0.62 6.82
CA GLU A 10 10.84 -0.30 6.32
C GLU A 10 10.47 -0.82 4.91
N LYS A 11 11.09 -0.21 3.89
CA LYS A 11 10.87 -0.56 2.47
C LYS A 11 10.97 -2.05 2.17
N THR A 12 11.89 -2.76 2.82
CA THR A 12 12.07 -4.21 2.61
C THR A 12 10.84 -5.00 3.05
N ILE A 13 10.27 -4.66 4.20
CA ILE A 13 9.04 -5.30 4.72
C ILE A 13 7.86 -4.91 3.84
N ALA A 14 7.75 -3.63 3.47
CA ALA A 14 6.70 -3.12 2.59
C ALA A 14 6.61 -3.92 1.27
N GLU A 15 7.74 -4.18 0.61
CA GLU A 15 7.78 -4.96 -0.65
C GLU A 15 7.40 -6.44 -0.45
N ILE A 16 7.82 -7.05 0.67
CA ILE A 16 7.44 -8.44 0.99
C ILE A 16 5.93 -8.57 1.20
N VAL A 17 5.35 -7.66 1.98
CA VAL A 17 3.90 -7.66 2.28
C VAL A 17 3.10 -7.34 1.03
N LYS A 18 3.50 -6.33 0.26
CA LYS A 18 2.91 -5.99 -1.03
C LYS A 18 2.88 -7.21 -1.96
N GLY A 19 4.02 -7.88 -2.15
CA GLY A 19 4.10 -9.05 -3.02
C GLY A 19 3.27 -10.25 -2.55
N ARG A 20 2.98 -10.37 -1.25
CA ARG A 20 2.03 -11.37 -0.74
C ARG A 20 0.58 -11.01 -1.07
N LEU A 21 0.17 -9.78 -0.76
CA LEU A 21 -1.19 -9.31 -1.03
C LEU A 21 -1.51 -9.28 -2.52
N GLU A 22 -0.56 -8.87 -3.37
CA GLU A 22 -0.73 -8.92 -4.82
C GLU A 22 -0.94 -10.36 -5.33
N ARG A 23 -0.25 -11.35 -4.77
CA ARG A 23 -0.46 -12.78 -5.08
C ARG A 23 -1.82 -13.30 -4.65
N GLU A 24 -2.43 -12.70 -3.64
CA GLU A 24 -3.79 -13.00 -3.19
C GLU A 24 -4.86 -12.31 -4.06
N GLY A 25 -4.45 -11.45 -5.00
CA GLY A 25 -5.33 -10.78 -5.96
C GLY A 25 -5.75 -9.36 -5.57
N PHE A 26 -5.11 -8.78 -4.55
CA PHE A 26 -5.28 -7.39 -4.17
C PHE A 26 -4.46 -6.45 -5.06
N VAL A 27 -4.90 -5.20 -5.18
CA VAL A 27 -4.12 -4.13 -5.80
C VAL A 27 -3.49 -3.32 -4.66
N VAL A 28 -2.17 -3.35 -4.52
CA VAL A 28 -1.51 -2.76 -3.36
C VAL A 28 -0.60 -1.61 -3.75
N ARG A 29 -0.80 -0.46 -3.11
CA ARG A 29 0.13 0.68 -3.15
C ARG A 29 0.92 0.67 -1.85
N ALA A 30 2.25 0.55 -1.93
CA ALA A 30 3.13 0.65 -0.76
C ALA A 30 3.79 2.03 -0.72
N VAL A 31 3.80 2.64 0.46
CA VAL A 31 4.45 3.93 0.77
C VAL A 31 5.24 3.81 2.06
N THR A 32 6.25 4.65 2.23
CA THR A 32 7.19 4.56 3.36
C THR A 32 7.04 5.64 4.42
N SER A 33 6.03 6.50 4.27
CA SER A 33 5.76 7.58 5.21
C SER A 33 4.28 7.92 5.26
N GLY A 34 3.86 8.54 6.37
CA GLY A 34 2.49 9.01 6.53
C GLY A 34 2.16 10.15 5.56
N GLU A 35 3.12 11.01 5.24
CA GLU A 35 2.97 12.09 4.27
C GLU A 35 2.69 11.55 2.87
N GLU A 36 3.42 10.52 2.43
CA GLU A 36 3.13 9.83 1.18
C GLU A 36 1.75 9.17 1.22
N ALA A 37 1.38 8.53 2.33
CA ALA A 37 0.07 7.91 2.49
C ALA A 37 -1.08 8.91 2.34
N LEU A 38 -0.95 10.08 2.98
CA LEU A 38 -1.92 11.17 2.87
C LEU A 38 -1.98 11.72 1.43
N ALA A 39 -0.85 11.83 0.74
CA ALA A 39 -0.81 12.26 -0.65
C ALA A 39 -1.50 11.26 -1.60
N GLU A 40 -1.36 9.95 -1.35
CA GLU A 40 -2.05 8.90 -2.10
C GLU A 40 -3.56 8.92 -1.82
N LEU A 41 -3.96 9.04 -0.55
CA LEU A 41 -5.37 9.13 -0.14
C LEU A 41 -6.10 10.36 -0.72
N ALA A 42 -5.37 11.44 -0.98
CA ALA A 42 -5.94 12.62 -1.64
C ALA A 42 -6.21 12.40 -3.15
N GLN A 43 -5.51 11.45 -3.78
CA GLN A 43 -5.59 11.17 -5.22
C GLN A 43 -6.49 9.98 -5.55
N ALA A 44 -6.58 9.00 -4.65
CA ALA A 44 -7.30 7.76 -4.87
C ALA A 44 -8.03 7.29 -3.61
N ARG A 45 -9.05 6.44 -3.82
CA ARG A 45 -9.74 5.74 -2.74
C ARG A 45 -9.13 4.35 -2.56
N PHE A 46 -8.91 3.98 -1.31
CA PHE A 46 -8.51 2.63 -0.88
C PHE A 46 -9.62 2.02 -0.03
N ASP A 47 -9.71 0.70 -0.07
CA ASP A 47 -10.68 -0.10 0.68
C ASP A 47 -10.16 -0.44 2.09
N ALA A 48 -8.83 -0.51 2.24
CA ALA A 48 -8.12 -0.73 3.49
C ALA A 48 -6.79 0.06 3.52
#